data_AF-H2CAH1-F1
#
_entry.id   AF-H2CAH1-F1
#
_cell.length_a   1.000
_cell.length_b   1.000
_cell.length_c   1.000
_cell.angle_alpha   90.00
_cell.angle_beta   90.00
_cell.angle_gamma   90.00
#
_symmetry.space_group_name_H-M   'P 1'
#
loop_
_entity.id
_entity.type
_entity.pdbx_description
1 polymer ?
#
loop_
_entity_poly.entity_id
_entity_poly.type
_entity_poly.pdbx_seq_one_letter_code
_entity_poly.pdbx_strand_id
1 'polypeptide(L)'
;MEVQEKRNTPRYPVGDRENILISFTHKGSEHQGSLWDYSRFGLGLCMEASMSLPGRGSQVQDIRIQAYGDSRHLGDGRIARSHKELGSHFVGLMLVEQFIDLDKLLQNRKFHLQDDEIKGIRSLLSDYEKLDTRVREYAADFAAGLAVFKQRLDALDEGIRKESSSMKKSIFQVMENGIGAELWQFMDAKVAYLERIVADRPEEERQSAASYLRSILWPYLEGAPFLRRVIEKPRGYPGDSMMMQMVYEDGYQGNSSFARFLHRHPLRIPSAQAVRNRRGLICAELEAYIAAHPGETVNVLSVACGPAWEMKDFFSSSAYKDRIRIYLLDQDQEALDEARQSIILGGGDPDSPNVRFVKESVRTLLRRDASALFDDVRFDFVYTMGLFDYLTIPVARALVTRLHELSAPGAQLMIGNYTSESPDRHYMDHLMDWPLLYKSPEDMLSLASELPDTTERSIGYEDSGVQMFLKLKK
;
A
#
# COMPACT_ATOMS: atom_id res chain seq x y z
N MET A 1 -9.81 -48.03 -34.48
CA MET A 1 -9.31 -46.84 -35.19
C MET A 1 -9.63 -45.63 -34.32
N GLU A 2 -8.85 -45.38 -33.28
CA GLU A 2 -8.99 -44.18 -32.43
C GLU A 2 -7.75 -43.31 -32.67
N VAL A 3 -7.93 -42.29 -33.50
CA VAL A 3 -6.95 -41.20 -33.63
C VAL A 3 -7.18 -40.28 -32.45
N GLN A 4 -6.36 -40.40 -31.40
CA GLN A 4 -6.23 -39.36 -30.38
C GLN A 4 -5.54 -38.14 -31.01
N GLU A 5 -6.32 -37.25 -31.62
CA GLU A 5 -5.87 -35.89 -31.94
C GLU A 5 -5.49 -35.18 -30.63
N LYS A 6 -4.19 -34.95 -30.42
CA LYS A 6 -3.71 -33.91 -29.50
C LYS A 6 -4.11 -32.55 -30.07
N ARG A 7 -5.32 -32.08 -29.75
CA ARG A 7 -5.74 -30.70 -30.03
C ARG A 7 -5.01 -29.74 -29.08
N ASN A 8 -3.93 -29.12 -29.55
CA ASN A 8 -3.32 -27.97 -28.88
C ASN A 8 -4.21 -26.74 -29.09
N THR A 9 -5.25 -26.62 -28.27
CA THR A 9 -6.06 -25.39 -28.19
C THR A 9 -5.29 -24.31 -27.40
N PRO A 10 -5.24 -23.05 -27.85
CA PRO A 10 -4.64 -21.96 -27.10
C PRO A 10 -5.23 -21.86 -25.69
N ARG A 11 -4.37 -21.68 -24.69
CA ARG A 11 -4.75 -21.47 -23.29
C ARG A 11 -4.54 -20.01 -22.93
N TYR A 12 -5.54 -19.41 -22.31
CA TYR A 12 -5.51 -18.01 -21.88
C TYR A 12 -5.34 -17.96 -20.36
N PRO A 13 -4.36 -17.19 -19.85
CA PRO A 13 -4.24 -16.95 -18.42
C PRO A 13 -5.41 -16.11 -17.91
N VAL A 14 -5.78 -16.29 -16.65
CA VAL A 14 -6.93 -15.61 -16.04
C VAL A 14 -6.62 -14.16 -15.64
N GLY A 15 -5.34 -13.77 -15.49
CA GLY A 15 -4.92 -12.41 -15.08
C GLY A 15 -5.31 -12.09 -13.62
N ASP A 16 -5.44 -10.81 -13.25
CA ASP A 16 -5.85 -10.31 -11.91
C ASP A 16 -7.32 -10.66 -11.52
N ARG A 17 -7.92 -11.68 -12.14
CA ARG A 17 -9.34 -12.06 -11.98
C ARG A 17 -9.49 -13.18 -10.93
N GLU A 18 -8.99 -12.93 -9.72
CA GLU A 18 -8.71 -13.93 -8.67
C GLU A 18 -9.92 -14.66 -8.03
N ASN A 19 -11.18 -14.38 -8.41
CA ASN A 19 -12.37 -14.92 -7.73
C ASN A 19 -13.27 -15.82 -8.59
N ILE A 20 -12.70 -16.67 -9.45
CA ILE A 20 -13.44 -17.68 -10.22
C ILE A 20 -13.14 -19.07 -9.68
N LEU A 21 -14.15 -19.72 -9.10
CA LEU A 21 -14.08 -21.09 -8.59
C LEU A 21 -14.75 -22.03 -9.59
N ILE A 22 -14.14 -23.18 -9.81
CA ILE A 22 -14.73 -24.27 -10.56
C ILE A 22 -14.97 -25.42 -9.59
N SER A 23 -16.18 -25.96 -9.55
CA SER A 23 -16.48 -27.22 -8.86
C SER A 23 -16.87 -28.31 -9.84
N PHE A 24 -16.66 -29.56 -9.46
CA PHE A 24 -17.06 -30.74 -10.22
C PHE A 24 -17.22 -31.94 -9.29
N THR A 25 -18.03 -32.91 -9.71
CA THR A 25 -18.27 -34.16 -8.96
C THR A 25 -17.52 -35.33 -9.60
N HIS A 26 -16.82 -36.13 -8.79
CA HIS A 26 -16.23 -37.39 -9.21
C HIS A 26 -16.55 -38.50 -8.21
N LYS A 27 -17.16 -39.60 -8.68
CA LYS A 27 -17.58 -40.75 -7.85
C LYS A 27 -18.38 -40.36 -6.60
N GLY A 28 -19.22 -39.33 -6.71
CA GLY A 28 -20.07 -38.85 -5.62
C GLY A 28 -19.38 -37.89 -4.64
N SER A 29 -18.12 -37.53 -4.85
CA SER A 29 -17.42 -36.49 -4.09
C SER A 29 -17.30 -35.21 -4.89
N GLU A 30 -17.62 -34.07 -4.27
CA GLU A 30 -17.43 -32.75 -4.85
C GLU A 30 -15.99 -32.27 -4.64
N HIS A 31 -15.44 -31.68 -5.70
CA HIS A 31 -14.10 -31.12 -5.75
C HIS A 31 -14.19 -29.66 -6.23
N GLN A 32 -13.41 -28.76 -5.64
CA GLN A 32 -13.42 -27.34 -5.98
C GLN A 32 -12.00 -26.77 -6.07
N GLY A 33 -11.77 -25.84 -7.00
CA GLY A 33 -10.51 -25.11 -7.13
C GLY A 33 -10.66 -23.80 -7.88
N SER A 34 -9.66 -22.93 -7.75
CA SER A 34 -9.63 -21.64 -8.45
C SER A 34 -9.23 -21.82 -9.91
N LEU A 35 -9.87 -21.09 -10.82
CA LEU A 35 -9.54 -21.11 -12.24
C LEU A 35 -8.15 -20.49 -12.48
N TRP A 36 -7.25 -21.27 -13.07
CA TRP A 36 -5.87 -20.91 -13.37
C TRP A 36 -5.67 -20.46 -14.82
N ASP A 37 -6.19 -21.24 -15.76
CA ASP A 37 -6.15 -20.97 -17.20
C ASP A 37 -7.35 -21.65 -17.88
N TYR A 38 -7.76 -21.16 -19.03
CA TYR A 38 -8.88 -21.75 -19.78
C TYR A 38 -8.61 -21.79 -21.28
N SER A 39 -9.34 -22.65 -21.97
CA SER A 39 -9.44 -22.66 -23.42
C SER A 39 -10.89 -22.89 -23.82
N ARG A 40 -11.13 -22.92 -25.12
CA ARG A 40 -12.46 -23.16 -25.72
C ARG A 40 -13.21 -24.37 -25.15
N PHE A 41 -12.49 -25.42 -24.73
CA PHE A 41 -13.07 -26.70 -24.28
C PHE A 41 -12.48 -27.19 -22.96
N GLY A 42 -11.65 -26.38 -22.30
CA GLY A 42 -10.90 -26.84 -21.14
C GLY A 42 -10.77 -25.79 -20.05
N LEU A 43 -10.81 -26.25 -18.81
CA LEU A 43 -10.64 -25.44 -17.61
C LEU A 43 -9.44 -25.99 -16.84
N GLY A 44 -8.52 -25.13 -16.43
CA GLY A 44 -7.41 -25.49 -15.55
C GLY A 44 -7.67 -24.91 -14.19
N LEU A 45 -7.55 -25.74 -13.16
CA LEU A 45 -7.85 -25.39 -11.79
C LEU A 45 -6.59 -25.55 -10.95
N CYS A 46 -6.44 -24.68 -9.96
CA CYS A 46 -5.53 -24.84 -8.84
C CYS A 46 -6.34 -25.20 -7.59
N MET A 47 -5.97 -26.29 -6.93
CA MET A 47 -6.65 -26.83 -5.75
C MET A 47 -5.66 -26.99 -4.59
N GLU A 48 -6.12 -26.96 -3.35
CA GLU A 48 -5.27 -27.27 -2.19
C GLU A 48 -4.88 -28.76 -2.15
N ALA A 49 -3.64 -29.05 -1.73
CA ALA A 49 -3.09 -30.42 -1.77
C ALA A 49 -3.73 -31.44 -0.79
N SER A 50 -4.67 -31.01 0.05
CA SER A 50 -5.31 -31.85 1.07
C SER A 50 -6.33 -32.86 0.51
N MET A 51 -6.69 -32.76 -0.78
CA MET A 51 -7.70 -33.64 -1.41
C MET A 51 -7.08 -34.71 -2.32
N SER A 52 -7.58 -35.95 -2.26
CA SER A 52 -7.24 -36.99 -3.22
C SER A 52 -7.88 -36.68 -4.57
N LEU A 53 -7.07 -36.58 -5.62
CA LEU A 53 -7.54 -36.21 -6.95
C LEU A 53 -7.88 -37.42 -7.82
N PRO A 54 -8.87 -37.29 -8.71
CA PRO A 54 -9.11 -38.32 -9.71
C PRO A 54 -7.94 -38.41 -10.70
N GLY A 55 -7.67 -39.63 -11.17
CA GLY A 55 -6.60 -39.90 -12.14
C GLY A 55 -6.91 -39.31 -13.52
N ARG A 56 -5.87 -39.13 -14.34
CA ARG A 56 -6.03 -38.74 -15.74
C ARG A 56 -6.95 -39.73 -16.46
N GLY A 57 -7.93 -39.21 -17.20
CA GLY A 57 -8.93 -40.00 -17.92
C GLY A 57 -10.21 -40.27 -17.14
N SER A 58 -10.27 -39.97 -15.85
CA SER A 58 -11.50 -40.07 -15.06
C SER A 58 -12.62 -39.19 -15.62
N GLN A 59 -13.83 -39.73 -15.69
CA GLN A 59 -15.06 -38.99 -16.01
C GLN A 59 -15.50 -38.18 -14.79
N VAL A 60 -15.87 -36.93 -15.00
CA VAL A 60 -16.38 -36.02 -13.97
C VAL A 60 -17.74 -35.47 -14.41
N GLN A 61 -18.59 -35.21 -13.43
CA GLN A 61 -19.96 -34.77 -13.64
C GLN A 61 -20.19 -33.40 -13.00
N ASP A 62 -21.23 -32.71 -13.43
CA ASP A 62 -21.69 -31.47 -12.80
C ASP A 62 -20.58 -30.42 -12.63
N ILE A 63 -19.85 -30.15 -13.71
CA ILE A 63 -18.87 -29.08 -13.71
C ILE A 63 -19.62 -27.75 -13.63
N ARG A 64 -19.34 -26.97 -12.60
CA ARG A 64 -19.91 -25.64 -12.40
C ARG A 64 -18.82 -24.60 -12.34
N ILE A 65 -19.08 -23.45 -12.94
CA ILE A 65 -18.30 -22.25 -12.74
C ILE A 65 -19.05 -21.34 -11.78
N GLN A 66 -18.39 -20.97 -10.69
CA GLN A 66 -18.85 -19.99 -9.74
C GLN A 66 -17.96 -18.75 -9.84
N ALA A 67 -18.56 -17.62 -10.14
CA ALA A 67 -17.86 -16.35 -10.23
C ALA A 67 -18.77 -15.26 -9.70
N TYR A 68 -18.26 -14.44 -8.77
CA TYR A 68 -18.94 -13.24 -8.28
C TYR A 68 -20.39 -13.47 -7.78
N GLY A 69 -20.62 -14.58 -7.07
CA GLY A 69 -21.93 -14.91 -6.48
C GLY A 69 -22.87 -15.71 -7.39
N ASP A 70 -22.59 -15.81 -8.69
CA ASP A 70 -23.35 -16.63 -9.63
C ASP A 70 -22.70 -18.00 -9.84
N SER A 71 -23.54 -19.03 -10.03
CA SER A 71 -23.11 -20.38 -10.39
C SER A 71 -23.78 -20.81 -11.69
N ARG A 72 -22.98 -21.28 -12.66
CA ARG A 72 -23.47 -21.82 -13.93
C ARG A 72 -22.99 -23.23 -14.14
N HIS A 73 -23.93 -24.12 -14.47
CA HIS A 73 -23.63 -25.50 -14.86
C HIS A 73 -23.11 -25.56 -16.30
N LEU A 74 -21.94 -26.19 -16.45
CA LEU A 74 -21.20 -26.35 -17.71
C LEU A 74 -21.29 -27.77 -18.28
N GLY A 75 -21.95 -28.69 -17.57
CA GLY A 75 -22.13 -30.08 -17.97
C GLY A 75 -21.02 -31.01 -17.48
N ASP A 76 -20.86 -32.13 -18.17
CA ASP A 76 -19.92 -33.19 -17.80
C ASP A 76 -18.59 -33.07 -18.56
N GLY A 77 -17.57 -33.75 -18.03
CA GLY A 77 -16.21 -33.67 -18.57
C GLY A 77 -15.32 -34.83 -18.16
N ARG A 78 -14.03 -34.68 -18.42
CA ARG A 78 -13.01 -35.62 -17.99
C ARG A 78 -11.74 -34.92 -17.53
N ILE A 79 -10.96 -35.57 -16.69
CA ILE A 79 -9.63 -35.08 -16.31
C ILE A 79 -8.64 -35.35 -17.44
N ALA A 80 -8.19 -34.28 -18.09
CA ALA A 80 -7.22 -34.34 -19.19
C ALA A 80 -5.76 -34.36 -18.68
N ARG A 81 -5.49 -33.67 -17.57
CA ARG A 81 -4.19 -33.60 -16.90
C ARG A 81 -4.36 -33.39 -15.39
N SER A 82 -3.45 -33.94 -14.59
CA SER A 82 -3.30 -33.61 -13.18
C SER A 82 -1.82 -33.69 -12.79
N HIS A 83 -1.34 -32.72 -12.01
CA HIS A 83 0.01 -32.75 -11.44
C HIS A 83 0.05 -31.98 -10.10
N LYS A 84 1.11 -32.21 -9.32
CA LYS A 84 1.32 -31.57 -8.02
C LYS A 84 2.54 -30.66 -8.09
N GLU A 85 2.42 -29.47 -7.54
CA GLU A 85 3.51 -28.49 -7.48
C GLU A 85 3.35 -27.62 -6.22
N LEU A 86 4.42 -27.45 -5.43
CA LEU A 86 4.49 -26.53 -4.27
C LEU A 86 3.31 -26.61 -3.27
N GLY A 87 2.78 -27.81 -2.99
CA GLY A 87 1.65 -27.97 -2.06
C GLY A 87 0.28 -27.62 -2.64
N SER A 88 0.20 -27.45 -3.97
CA SER A 88 -1.03 -27.29 -4.72
C SER A 88 -1.20 -28.39 -5.77
N HIS A 89 -2.44 -28.60 -6.17
CA HIS A 89 -2.89 -29.60 -7.10
C HIS A 89 -3.47 -28.91 -8.34
N PHE A 90 -2.85 -29.10 -9.49
CA PHE A 90 -3.30 -28.52 -10.75
C PHE A 90 -4.06 -29.55 -11.58
N VAL A 91 -5.33 -29.26 -11.88
CA VAL A 91 -6.23 -30.16 -12.60
C VAL A 91 -6.71 -29.51 -13.89
N GLY A 92 -6.56 -30.19 -15.02
CA GLY A 92 -7.16 -29.77 -16.29
C GLY A 92 -8.40 -30.59 -16.58
N LEU A 93 -9.57 -29.94 -16.57
CA LEU A 93 -10.84 -30.51 -17.02
C LEU A 93 -11.03 -30.23 -18.52
N MET A 94 -11.58 -31.22 -19.22
CA MET A 94 -12.02 -31.10 -20.61
C MET A 94 -13.51 -31.38 -20.68
N LEU A 95 -14.29 -30.42 -21.18
CA LEU A 95 -15.75 -30.53 -21.33
C LEU A 95 -16.09 -31.43 -22.52
N VAL A 96 -17.16 -32.21 -22.41
CA VAL A 96 -17.61 -33.11 -23.50
C VAL A 96 -18.34 -32.35 -24.61
N GLU A 97 -19.26 -31.45 -24.26
CA GLU A 97 -20.21 -30.88 -25.25
C GLU A 97 -20.30 -29.34 -25.27
N GLN A 98 -19.80 -28.62 -24.27
CA GLN A 98 -20.06 -27.18 -24.12
C GLN A 98 -18.89 -26.26 -24.52
N PHE A 99 -19.25 -25.14 -25.16
CA PHE A 99 -18.39 -24.01 -25.49
C PHE A 99 -18.45 -22.95 -24.37
N ILE A 100 -17.29 -22.48 -23.89
CA ILE A 100 -17.21 -21.42 -22.89
C ILE A 100 -16.84 -20.09 -23.56
N ASP A 101 -17.77 -19.13 -23.55
CA ASP A 101 -17.53 -17.72 -23.89
C ASP A 101 -17.47 -16.91 -22.58
N LEU A 102 -16.29 -16.82 -22.00
CA LEU A 102 -16.08 -16.15 -20.71
C LEU A 102 -16.42 -14.64 -20.81
N ASP A 103 -16.19 -14.03 -21.97
CA ASP A 103 -16.42 -12.59 -22.18
C ASP A 103 -17.91 -12.25 -22.15
N LYS A 104 -18.79 -13.09 -22.70
CA LYS A 104 -20.25 -12.94 -22.54
C LYS A 104 -20.72 -13.15 -21.11
N LEU A 105 -20.12 -14.09 -20.38
CA LEU A 105 -20.48 -14.33 -18.97
C LEU A 105 -20.12 -13.12 -18.09
N LEU A 106 -19.06 -12.39 -18.45
CA LEU A 106 -18.61 -11.16 -17.79
C LEU A 106 -19.35 -9.89 -18.26
N GLN A 107 -20.12 -9.91 -19.34
CA GLN A 107 -20.91 -8.74 -19.78
C GLN A 107 -22.08 -8.42 -18.84
N ASN A 108 -22.60 -9.41 -18.10
CA ASN A 108 -23.61 -9.21 -17.04
C ASN A 108 -23.06 -8.42 -15.82
N ARG A 109 -21.73 -8.25 -15.71
CA ARG A 109 -21.02 -7.46 -14.68
C ARG A 109 -21.54 -6.02 -14.55
N LYS A 110 -21.95 -5.38 -15.65
CA LYS A 110 -22.42 -3.98 -15.60
C LYS A 110 -23.72 -3.82 -14.81
N PHE A 111 -24.57 -4.84 -14.76
CA PHE A 111 -25.84 -4.77 -14.02
C PHE A 111 -25.66 -5.18 -12.54
N HIS A 112 -24.84 -6.19 -12.24
CA HIS A 112 -24.58 -6.61 -10.86
C HIS A 112 -23.68 -5.64 -10.08
N LEU A 113 -22.70 -4.99 -10.73
CA LEU A 113 -21.94 -3.90 -10.10
C LEU A 113 -22.87 -2.77 -9.66
N GLN A 114 -23.89 -2.45 -10.46
CA GLN A 114 -24.88 -1.43 -10.11
C GLN A 114 -25.74 -1.88 -8.91
N ASP A 115 -26.18 -3.14 -8.87
CA ASP A 115 -26.96 -3.66 -7.74
C ASP A 115 -26.16 -3.72 -6.44
N ASP A 116 -24.90 -4.12 -6.48
CA ASP A 116 -24.03 -4.18 -5.31
C ASP A 116 -23.58 -2.78 -4.85
N GLU A 117 -23.37 -1.85 -5.78
CA GLU A 117 -23.19 -0.42 -5.47
C GLU A 117 -24.44 0.16 -4.79
N ILE A 118 -25.64 -0.14 -5.31
CA ILE A 118 -26.91 0.31 -4.71
C ILE A 118 -27.10 -0.30 -3.32
N LYS A 119 -26.80 -1.59 -3.13
CA LYS A 119 -26.82 -2.23 -1.79
C LYS A 119 -25.81 -1.57 -0.85
N GLY A 120 -24.61 -1.28 -1.33
CA GLY A 120 -23.57 -0.59 -0.58
C GLY A 120 -24.03 0.80 -0.11
N ILE A 121 -24.63 1.59 -1.00
CA ILE A 121 -25.23 2.90 -0.67
C ILE A 121 -26.32 2.75 0.39
N ARG A 122 -27.23 1.78 0.24
CA ARG A 122 -28.32 1.55 1.21
C ARG A 122 -27.78 1.13 2.58
N SER A 123 -26.78 0.26 2.61
CA SER A 123 -26.13 -0.14 3.87
C SER A 123 -25.51 1.09 4.55
N LEU A 124 -24.73 1.87 3.80
CA LEU A 124 -24.06 3.05 4.31
C LEU A 124 -25.05 4.09 4.88
N LEU A 125 -26.16 4.34 4.19
CA LEU A 125 -27.21 5.23 4.67
C LEU A 125 -27.87 4.71 5.96
N SER A 126 -28.12 3.41 6.05
CA SER A 126 -28.63 2.77 7.28
C SER A 126 -27.63 2.91 8.44
N ASP A 127 -26.34 2.77 8.17
CA ASP A 127 -25.31 2.92 9.20
C ASP A 127 -25.19 4.37 9.64
N TYR A 128 -25.37 5.33 8.73
CA TYR A 128 -25.47 6.73 9.07
C TYR A 128 -26.66 7.01 9.97
N GLU A 129 -27.85 6.42 9.72
CA GLU A 129 -29.04 6.56 10.57
C GLU A 129 -28.79 6.19 12.03
N LYS A 130 -27.94 5.19 12.28
CA LYS A 130 -27.59 4.69 13.62
C LYS A 130 -26.56 5.57 14.36
N LEU A 131 -25.96 6.56 13.70
CA LEU A 131 -24.92 7.40 14.31
C LEU A 131 -25.47 8.25 15.46
N ASP A 132 -24.68 8.30 16.54
CA ASP A 132 -24.90 9.16 17.71
C ASP A 132 -25.02 10.63 17.30
N THR A 133 -25.98 11.33 17.90
CA THR A 133 -26.25 12.76 17.63
C THR A 133 -25.00 13.62 17.76
N ARG A 134 -24.10 13.32 18.70
CA ARG A 134 -22.85 14.08 18.91
C ARG A 134 -21.92 14.03 17.70
N VAL A 135 -21.89 12.91 16.96
CA VAL A 135 -21.09 12.79 15.73
C VAL A 135 -21.68 13.68 14.63
N ARG A 136 -23.01 13.74 14.55
CA ARG A 136 -23.71 14.57 13.57
C ARG A 136 -23.55 16.06 13.86
N GLU A 137 -23.72 16.46 15.12
CA GLU A 137 -23.49 17.82 15.60
C GLU A 137 -22.03 18.23 15.36
N TYR A 138 -21.08 17.37 15.72
CA TYR A 138 -19.66 17.61 15.46
C TYR A 138 -19.37 17.84 13.97
N ALA A 139 -19.87 16.96 13.08
CA ALA A 139 -19.67 17.09 11.65
C ALA A 139 -20.29 18.39 11.09
N ALA A 140 -21.48 18.75 11.57
CA ALA A 140 -22.16 20.00 11.18
C ALA A 140 -21.36 21.23 11.64
N ASP A 141 -20.91 21.27 12.89
CA ASP A 141 -20.10 22.37 13.43
C ASP A 141 -18.75 22.48 12.72
N PHE A 142 -18.15 21.33 12.37
CA PHE A 142 -16.89 21.31 11.62
C PHE A 142 -17.10 21.88 10.21
N ALA A 143 -18.11 21.39 9.48
CA ALA A 143 -18.44 21.90 8.16
C ALA A 143 -18.77 23.41 8.17
N ALA A 144 -19.52 23.88 9.17
CA ALA A 144 -19.85 25.29 9.33
C ALA A 144 -18.61 26.16 9.54
N GLY A 145 -17.66 25.71 10.38
CA GLY A 145 -16.40 26.42 10.57
C GLY A 145 -15.55 26.47 9.29
N LEU A 146 -15.40 25.34 8.59
CA LEU A 146 -14.68 25.30 7.30
C LEU A 146 -15.34 26.21 6.26
N ALA A 147 -16.67 26.29 6.24
CA ALA A 147 -17.40 27.19 5.34
C ALA A 147 -17.04 28.66 5.58
N VAL A 148 -16.95 29.07 6.85
CA VAL A 148 -16.56 30.46 7.21
C VAL A 148 -15.13 30.75 6.74
N PHE A 149 -14.18 29.87 7.05
CA PHE A 149 -12.79 30.06 6.60
C PHE A 149 -12.69 30.12 5.08
N LYS A 150 -13.34 29.18 4.39
CA LYS A 150 -13.38 29.13 2.93
C LYS A 150 -13.94 30.41 2.33
N GLN A 151 -15.10 30.87 2.79
CA GLN A 151 -15.73 32.09 2.30
C GLN A 151 -14.82 33.32 2.47
N ARG A 152 -14.19 33.46 3.65
CA ARG A 152 -13.32 34.61 3.95
C ARG A 152 -12.05 34.59 3.12
N LEU A 153 -11.38 33.44 3.01
CA LEU A 153 -10.15 33.29 2.25
C LEU A 153 -10.39 33.43 0.74
N ASP A 154 -11.47 32.86 0.21
CA ASP A 154 -11.82 33.02 -1.21
C ASP A 154 -12.13 34.50 -1.54
N ALA A 155 -12.77 35.24 -0.62
CA ALA A 155 -13.01 36.68 -0.79
C ALA A 155 -11.71 37.50 -0.79
N LEU A 156 -10.73 37.13 0.05
CA LEU A 156 -9.39 37.74 0.05
C LEU A 156 -8.65 37.43 -1.26
N ASP A 157 -8.70 36.19 -1.73
CA ASP A 157 -8.09 35.77 -3.00
C ASP A 157 -8.64 36.57 -4.20
N GLU A 158 -9.96 36.78 -4.27
CA GLU A 158 -10.57 37.60 -5.32
C GLU A 158 -10.17 39.08 -5.18
N GLY A 159 -10.12 39.60 -3.95
CA GLY A 159 -9.70 40.98 -3.67
C GLY A 159 -8.30 41.29 -4.17
N ILE A 160 -7.39 40.32 -4.13
CA ILE A 160 -5.99 40.48 -4.59
C ILE A 160 -5.75 39.96 -6.01
N ARG A 161 -6.79 39.55 -6.75
CA ARG A 161 -6.63 38.88 -8.05
C ARG A 161 -5.85 39.71 -9.08
N LYS A 162 -6.00 41.04 -9.06
CA LYS A 162 -5.32 41.97 -9.98
C LYS A 162 -3.94 42.42 -9.51
N GLU A 163 -3.54 42.03 -8.29
CA GLU A 163 -2.24 42.40 -7.73
C GLU A 163 -1.08 41.69 -8.45
N SER A 164 0.10 42.30 -8.34
CA SER A 164 1.35 41.71 -8.85
C SER A 164 1.71 40.41 -8.11
N SER A 165 2.48 39.52 -8.75
CA SER A 165 2.90 38.25 -8.14
C SER A 165 3.68 38.44 -6.84
N SER A 166 4.51 39.50 -6.75
CA SER A 166 5.26 39.82 -5.53
C SER A 166 4.30 40.23 -4.41
N MET A 167 3.31 41.07 -4.71
CA MET A 167 2.32 41.52 -3.72
C MET A 167 1.46 40.35 -3.23
N LYS A 168 0.99 39.48 -4.14
CA LYS A 168 0.25 38.26 -3.78
C LYS A 168 1.05 37.37 -2.83
N LYS A 169 2.36 37.22 -3.06
CA LYS A 169 3.24 36.44 -2.16
C LYS A 169 3.33 37.08 -0.77
N SER A 170 3.52 38.39 -0.68
CA SER A 170 3.55 39.11 0.60
C SER A 170 2.22 39.02 1.34
N ILE A 171 1.09 39.18 0.63
CA ILE A 171 -0.25 39.05 1.24
C ILE A 171 -0.50 37.61 1.71
N PHE A 172 -0.09 36.60 0.93
CA PHE A 172 -0.19 35.20 1.34
C PHE A 172 0.55 34.93 2.66
N GLN A 173 1.75 35.48 2.84
CA GLN A 173 2.50 35.39 4.10
C GLN A 173 1.79 36.08 5.27
N VAL A 174 1.11 37.20 5.02
CA VAL A 174 0.28 37.86 6.04
C VAL A 174 -0.94 37.00 6.39
N MET A 175 -1.61 36.41 5.39
CA MET A 175 -2.73 35.50 5.61
C MET A 175 -2.30 34.25 6.39
N GLU A 176 -1.14 33.68 6.06
CA GLU A 176 -0.56 32.51 6.72
C GLU A 176 -0.39 32.74 8.23
N ASN A 177 0.20 33.88 8.61
CA ASN A 177 0.43 34.22 10.03
C ASN A 177 -0.82 34.68 10.78
N GLY A 178 -1.89 35.03 10.07
CA GLY A 178 -3.17 35.41 10.64
C GLY A 178 -4.20 34.29 10.48
N ILE A 179 -5.12 34.48 9.54
CA ILE A 179 -6.26 33.59 9.32
C ILE A 179 -5.88 32.14 8.98
N GLY A 180 -4.70 31.90 8.39
CA GLY A 180 -4.16 30.57 8.13
C GLY A 180 -3.81 29.84 9.43
N ALA A 181 -3.13 30.52 10.36
CA ALA A 181 -2.85 29.99 11.69
C ALA A 181 -4.13 29.72 12.50
N GLU A 182 -5.14 30.59 12.40
CA GLU A 182 -6.45 30.37 13.01
C GLU A 182 -7.17 29.14 12.42
N LEU A 183 -7.08 28.92 11.11
CA LEU A 183 -7.62 27.71 10.47
C LEU A 183 -6.91 26.45 11.00
N TRP A 184 -5.58 26.46 11.15
CA TRP A 184 -4.88 25.31 11.72
C TRP A 184 -5.26 25.05 13.17
N GLN A 185 -5.35 26.08 14.01
CA GLN A 185 -5.81 25.91 15.39
C GLN A 185 -7.24 25.36 15.46
N PHE A 186 -8.12 25.80 14.56
CA PHE A 186 -9.46 25.26 14.42
C PHE A 186 -9.43 23.77 14.04
N MET A 187 -8.60 23.39 13.06
CA MET A 187 -8.42 21.99 12.65
C MET A 187 -7.87 21.14 13.81
N ASP A 188 -6.82 21.58 14.49
CA ASP A 188 -6.22 20.90 15.65
C ASP A 188 -7.28 20.64 16.73
N ALA A 189 -8.08 21.67 17.06
CA ALA A 189 -9.15 21.54 18.04
C ALA A 189 -10.23 20.54 17.60
N LYS A 190 -10.58 20.52 16.31
CA LYS A 190 -11.55 19.56 15.76
C LYS A 190 -11.00 18.14 15.77
N VAL A 191 -9.73 17.94 15.46
CA VAL A 191 -9.07 16.62 15.52
C VAL A 191 -9.02 16.10 16.96
N ALA A 192 -8.58 16.92 17.90
CA ALA A 192 -8.55 16.55 19.32
C ALA A 192 -9.94 16.22 19.88
N TYR A 193 -10.99 16.89 19.39
CA TYR A 193 -12.35 16.58 19.79
C TYR A 193 -12.88 15.29 19.15
N LEU A 194 -12.50 15.00 17.89
CA LEU A 194 -12.87 13.75 17.21
C LEU A 194 -12.45 12.54 18.05
N GLU A 195 -11.19 12.53 18.50
CA GLU A 195 -10.65 11.48 19.37
C GLU A 195 -11.55 11.22 20.58
N ARG A 196 -11.99 12.27 21.28
CA ARG A 196 -12.85 12.15 22.47
C ARG A 196 -14.23 11.56 22.18
N ILE A 197 -14.76 11.72 20.97
CA ILE A 197 -16.10 11.22 20.61
C ILE A 197 -16.07 9.81 20.01
N VAL A 198 -14.91 9.35 19.52
CA VAL A 198 -14.76 8.02 18.91
C VAL A 198 -13.94 7.02 19.74
N ALA A 199 -13.09 7.45 20.68
CA ALA A 199 -12.11 6.57 21.34
C ALA A 199 -12.73 5.31 21.98
N ASP A 200 -13.82 5.47 22.74
CA ASP A 200 -14.46 4.39 23.51
C ASP A 200 -15.50 3.58 22.70
N ARG A 201 -15.55 3.75 21.38
CA ARG A 201 -16.55 3.10 20.52
C ARG A 201 -16.01 1.83 19.86
N PRO A 202 -16.89 0.85 19.56
CA PRO A 202 -16.55 -0.29 18.72
C PRO A 202 -16.02 0.15 17.35
N GLU A 203 -15.12 -0.64 16.77
CA GLU A 203 -14.45 -0.32 15.51
C GLU A 203 -15.43 0.00 14.36
N GLU A 204 -16.51 -0.77 14.24
CA GLU A 204 -17.54 -0.58 13.22
C GLU A 204 -18.25 0.78 13.34
N GLU A 205 -18.51 1.24 14.57
CA GLU A 205 -19.07 2.58 14.81
C GLU A 205 -18.06 3.67 14.46
N ARG A 206 -16.77 3.47 14.79
CA ARG A 206 -15.71 4.43 14.46
C ARG A 206 -15.56 4.58 12.95
N GLN A 207 -15.59 3.48 12.21
CA GLN A 207 -15.51 3.48 10.74
C GLN A 207 -16.73 4.16 10.11
N SER A 208 -17.94 3.88 10.62
CA SER A 208 -19.17 4.52 10.16
C SER A 208 -19.15 6.03 10.41
N ALA A 209 -18.72 6.46 11.61
CA ALA A 209 -18.58 7.88 11.97
C ALA A 209 -17.53 8.59 11.10
N ALA A 210 -16.38 7.96 10.87
CA ALA A 210 -15.31 8.48 10.02
C ALA A 210 -15.77 8.65 8.56
N SER A 211 -16.46 7.64 8.01
CA SER A 211 -17.06 7.69 6.67
C SER A 211 -18.07 8.82 6.54
N TYR A 212 -19.00 8.95 7.50
CA TYR A 212 -19.97 10.03 7.54
C TYR A 212 -19.30 11.40 7.60
N LEU A 213 -18.32 11.57 8.49
CA LEU A 213 -17.58 12.83 8.63
C LEU A 213 -16.91 13.24 7.31
N ARG A 214 -16.21 12.31 6.65
CA ARG A 214 -15.58 12.58 5.35
C ARG A 214 -16.62 12.97 4.29
N SER A 215 -17.78 12.32 4.27
CA SER A 215 -18.85 12.65 3.31
C SER A 215 -19.37 14.09 3.48
N ILE A 216 -19.51 14.55 4.72
CA ILE A 216 -19.97 15.91 5.04
C ILE A 216 -18.89 16.96 4.76
N LEU A 217 -17.62 16.63 5.02
CA LEU A 217 -16.50 17.56 4.86
C LEU A 217 -15.92 17.58 3.44
N TRP A 218 -16.23 16.59 2.59
CA TRP A 218 -15.67 16.45 1.25
C TRP A 218 -15.65 17.73 0.40
N PRO A 219 -16.72 18.56 0.36
CA PRO A 219 -16.73 19.82 -0.41
C PRO A 219 -15.64 20.83 -0.01
N TYR A 220 -15.02 20.65 1.15
CA TYR A 220 -13.89 21.45 1.64
C TYR A 220 -12.55 20.73 1.45
N LEU A 221 -12.52 19.42 1.72
CA LEU A 221 -11.30 18.61 1.69
C LEU A 221 -10.76 18.40 0.26
N GLU A 222 -11.64 18.24 -0.73
CA GLU A 222 -11.26 17.90 -2.11
C GLU A 222 -10.38 18.96 -2.78
N GLY A 223 -10.47 20.21 -2.32
CA GLY A 223 -9.64 21.31 -2.80
C GLY A 223 -8.19 21.22 -2.36
N ALA A 224 -7.91 20.51 -1.25
CA ALA A 224 -6.59 20.34 -0.66
C ALA A 224 -5.92 19.07 -1.22
N PRO A 225 -4.87 19.16 -2.08
CA PRO A 225 -4.37 18.00 -2.81
C PRO A 225 -3.91 16.81 -1.96
N PHE A 226 -3.34 17.06 -0.77
CA PHE A 226 -2.88 15.99 0.12
C PHE A 226 -4.06 15.22 0.71
N LEU A 227 -5.05 15.93 1.26
CA LEU A 227 -6.27 15.35 1.85
C LEU A 227 -7.12 14.65 0.78
N ARG A 228 -7.21 15.22 -0.42
CA ARG A 228 -7.86 14.57 -1.55
C ARG A 228 -7.17 13.25 -1.88
N ARG A 229 -5.85 13.25 -2.05
CA ARG A 229 -5.09 12.05 -2.47
C ARG A 229 -5.13 10.93 -1.43
N VAL A 230 -5.01 11.25 -0.14
CA VAL A 230 -5.06 10.24 0.92
C VAL A 230 -6.43 9.56 1.02
N ILE A 231 -7.51 10.28 0.72
CA ILE A 231 -8.87 9.75 0.73
C ILE A 231 -9.19 9.00 -0.57
N GLU A 232 -8.89 9.58 -1.75
CA GLU A 232 -9.18 8.96 -3.05
C GLU A 232 -8.30 7.74 -3.34
N LYS A 233 -7.09 7.68 -2.75
CA LYS A 233 -6.13 6.58 -2.90
C LYS A 233 -5.98 6.15 -4.36
N PRO A 234 -5.51 7.04 -5.25
CA PRO A 234 -5.47 6.78 -6.69
C PRO A 234 -4.65 5.53 -7.06
N ARG A 235 -3.71 5.12 -6.21
CA ARG A 235 -2.92 3.89 -6.37
C ARG A 235 -3.48 2.66 -5.63
N GLY A 236 -4.66 2.78 -5.04
CA GLY A 236 -5.34 1.73 -4.28
C GLY A 236 -4.96 1.65 -2.80
N TYR A 237 -4.04 2.49 -2.32
CA TYR A 237 -3.62 2.54 -0.91
C TYR A 237 -3.17 3.97 -0.51
N PRO A 238 -3.30 4.35 0.78
CA PRO A 238 -2.77 5.61 1.29
C PRO A 238 -1.26 5.53 1.50
N GLY A 239 -0.57 6.67 1.49
CA GLY A 239 0.88 6.72 1.68
C GLY A 239 1.69 6.28 0.46
N ASP A 240 1.11 6.40 -0.73
CA ASP A 240 1.82 6.17 -2.00
C ASP A 240 3.01 7.12 -2.21
N SER A 241 3.85 6.83 -3.21
CA SER A 241 5.12 7.54 -3.38
C SER A 241 4.93 9.04 -3.69
N MET A 242 3.87 9.42 -4.40
CA MET A 242 3.53 10.81 -4.65
C MET A 242 3.06 11.52 -3.38
N MET A 243 2.28 10.85 -2.52
CA MET A 243 1.99 11.39 -1.19
C MET A 243 3.26 11.59 -0.37
N MET A 244 4.21 10.65 -0.42
CA MET A 244 5.50 10.80 0.26
C MET A 244 6.26 12.02 -0.26
N GLN A 245 6.26 12.27 -1.58
CA GLN A 245 6.83 13.51 -2.14
C GLN A 245 6.16 14.76 -1.58
N MET A 246 4.83 14.81 -1.48
CA MET A 246 4.13 15.95 -0.85
C MET A 246 4.58 16.16 0.61
N VAL A 247 4.79 15.09 1.38
CA VAL A 247 5.30 15.18 2.75
C VAL A 247 6.72 15.75 2.80
N TYR A 248 7.58 15.33 1.87
CA TYR A 248 8.95 15.80 1.79
C TYR A 248 9.09 17.23 1.27
N GLU A 249 8.24 17.64 0.32
CA GLU A 249 8.16 19.01 -0.18
C GLU A 249 7.71 20.00 0.90
N ASP A 250 6.84 19.54 1.80
CA ASP A 250 6.36 20.30 2.96
C ASP A 250 5.77 21.68 2.58
N GLY A 251 5.17 21.73 1.39
CA GLY A 251 4.78 22.96 0.70
C GLY A 251 3.30 23.30 0.80
N TYR A 252 2.91 24.29 0.01
CA TYR A 252 1.53 24.74 -0.18
C TYR A 252 1.04 24.34 -1.56
N GLN A 253 0.00 23.49 -1.63
CA GLN A 253 -0.63 23.12 -2.89
C GLN A 253 -2.15 23.34 -2.83
N GLY A 254 -2.75 23.75 -3.95
CA GLY A 254 -4.17 24.06 -4.06
C GLY A 254 -4.46 25.34 -4.85
N ASN A 255 -5.70 25.45 -5.32
CA ASN A 255 -6.15 26.52 -6.23
C ASN A 255 -6.63 27.79 -5.51
N SER A 256 -6.77 27.76 -4.18
CA SER A 256 -7.08 28.93 -3.34
C SER A 256 -6.22 28.93 -2.08
N SER A 257 -6.16 30.06 -1.38
CA SER A 257 -5.46 30.18 -0.10
C SER A 257 -6.06 29.24 0.94
N PHE A 258 -7.40 29.07 0.96
CA PHE A 258 -8.07 28.06 1.79
C PHE A 258 -7.57 26.65 1.51
N ALA A 259 -7.56 26.23 0.24
CA ALA A 259 -7.08 24.91 -0.15
C ALA A 259 -5.61 24.69 0.22
N ARG A 260 -4.77 25.72 0.06
CA ARG A 260 -3.34 25.68 0.40
C ARG A 260 -3.11 25.53 1.90
N PHE A 261 -3.79 26.31 2.73
CA PHE A 261 -3.67 26.18 4.18
C PHE A 261 -4.20 24.83 4.66
N LEU A 262 -5.32 24.36 4.09
CA LEU A 262 -5.89 23.06 4.43
C LEU A 262 -5.00 21.89 3.97
N HIS A 263 -4.36 21.99 2.80
CA HIS A 263 -3.34 21.04 2.33
C HIS A 263 -2.15 20.97 3.27
N ARG A 264 -1.70 22.12 3.78
CA ARG A 264 -0.53 22.21 4.66
C ARG A 264 -0.77 21.56 6.03
N HIS A 265 -2.00 21.58 6.54
CA HIS A 265 -2.34 21.08 7.88
C HIS A 265 -1.82 19.65 8.16
N PRO A 266 -2.17 18.60 7.39
CA PRO A 266 -1.68 17.25 7.63
C PRO A 266 -0.16 17.10 7.43
N LEU A 267 0.51 18.04 6.75
CA LEU A 267 1.97 18.03 6.60
C LEU A 267 2.69 18.56 7.85
N ARG A 268 1.98 19.22 8.76
CA ARG A 268 2.54 19.81 9.99
C ARG A 268 2.49 18.88 11.20
N ILE A 269 1.77 17.76 11.10
CA ILE A 269 1.57 16.84 12.22
C ILE A 269 2.87 16.07 12.52
N PRO A 270 3.10 15.64 13.78
CA PRO A 270 4.22 14.81 14.17
C PRO A 270 4.49 13.62 13.22
N SER A 271 3.45 12.90 12.78
CA SER A 271 3.62 11.78 11.85
C SER A 271 4.21 12.16 10.49
N ALA A 272 3.88 13.33 9.94
CA ALA A 272 4.47 13.83 8.70
C ALA A 272 5.91 14.32 8.92
N GLN A 273 6.20 14.90 10.10
CA GLN A 273 7.55 15.26 10.48
C GLN A 273 8.46 14.03 10.62
N ALA A 274 7.97 12.92 11.19
CA ALA A 274 8.70 11.66 11.29
C ALA A 274 9.11 11.11 9.92
N VAL A 275 8.24 11.23 8.90
CA VAL A 275 8.57 10.86 7.52
C VAL A 275 9.68 11.73 6.95
N ARG A 276 9.73 13.03 7.27
CA ARG A 276 10.86 13.89 6.87
C ARG A 276 12.14 13.53 7.62
N ASN A 277 12.06 13.27 8.92
CA ASN A 277 13.21 12.95 9.75
C ASN A 277 13.86 11.62 9.34
N ARG A 278 13.06 10.58 9.08
CA ARG A 278 13.59 9.25 8.71
C ARG A 278 14.43 9.26 7.43
N ARG A 279 14.12 10.17 6.49
CA ARG A 279 14.89 10.38 5.25
C ARG A 279 16.34 10.74 5.58
N GLY A 280 16.53 11.75 6.45
CA GLY A 280 17.86 12.17 6.90
C GLY A 280 18.56 11.11 7.76
N LEU A 281 17.80 10.43 8.62
CA LEU A 281 18.32 9.34 9.46
C LEU A 281 18.93 8.20 8.62
N ILE A 282 18.21 7.71 7.60
CA ILE A 282 18.70 6.62 6.75
C ILE A 282 19.95 7.05 5.98
N CYS A 283 20.01 8.28 5.46
CA CYS A 283 21.23 8.81 4.84
C CYS A 283 22.41 8.76 5.82
N ALA A 284 22.24 9.29 7.03
CA ALA A 284 23.30 9.37 8.04
C ALA A 284 23.79 7.97 8.47
N GLU A 285 22.87 7.01 8.65
CA GLU A 285 23.20 5.64 9.02
C GLU A 285 23.94 4.91 7.90
N LEU A 286 23.54 5.12 6.64
CA LEU A 286 24.26 4.58 5.49
C LEU A 286 25.68 5.16 5.38
N GLU A 287 25.83 6.48 5.55
CA GLU A 287 27.15 7.12 5.53
C GLU A 287 28.06 6.63 6.66
N ALA A 288 27.51 6.49 7.88
CA ALA A 288 28.23 5.93 9.02
C ALA A 288 28.67 4.48 8.75
N TYR A 289 27.81 3.67 8.14
CA TYR A 289 28.13 2.30 7.74
C TYR A 289 29.28 2.29 6.71
N ILE A 290 29.21 3.11 5.66
CA ILE A 290 30.25 3.17 4.62
C ILE A 290 31.59 3.68 5.17
N ALA A 291 31.55 4.63 6.11
CA ALA A 291 32.74 5.16 6.77
C ALA A 291 33.44 4.10 7.63
N ALA A 292 32.67 3.23 8.29
CA ALA A 292 33.20 2.14 9.12
C ALA A 292 33.82 1.00 8.30
N HIS A 293 33.54 0.90 7.00
CA HIS A 293 34.03 -0.16 6.10
C HIS A 293 34.86 0.43 4.95
N PRO A 294 36.05 1.01 5.20
CA PRO A 294 36.83 1.71 4.19
C PRO A 294 37.32 0.78 3.07
N GLY A 295 37.27 1.26 1.82
CA GLY A 295 37.76 0.53 0.64
C GLY A 295 36.77 -0.45 0.01
N GLU A 296 35.63 -0.72 0.65
CA GLU A 296 34.60 -1.62 0.15
C GLU A 296 33.48 -0.85 -0.59
N THR A 297 32.88 -1.50 -1.59
CA THR A 297 31.60 -1.06 -2.18
C THR A 297 30.47 -1.70 -1.39
N VAL A 298 29.56 -0.88 -0.88
CA VAL A 298 28.44 -1.32 -0.04
C VAL A 298 27.24 -1.64 -0.91
N ASN A 299 26.74 -2.88 -0.84
CA ASN A 299 25.48 -3.27 -1.49
C ASN A 299 24.31 -2.87 -0.59
N VAL A 300 23.47 -1.97 -1.09
CA VAL A 300 22.35 -1.38 -0.35
C VAL A 300 21.03 -1.89 -0.93
N LEU A 301 20.11 -2.34 -0.08
CA LEU A 301 18.74 -2.70 -0.48
C LEU A 301 17.73 -1.77 0.20
N SER A 302 16.96 -1.05 -0.61
CA SER A 302 15.77 -0.29 -0.19
C SER A 302 14.53 -1.09 -0.58
N VAL A 303 13.74 -1.51 0.41
CA VAL A 303 12.52 -2.32 0.21
C VAL A 303 11.29 -1.44 0.33
N ALA A 304 10.40 -1.50 -0.66
CA ALA A 304 9.31 -0.54 -0.85
C ALA A 304 9.86 0.89 -0.90
N CYS A 305 10.76 1.12 -1.86
CA CYS A 305 11.59 2.32 -1.91
C CYS A 305 10.81 3.62 -2.12
N GLY A 306 9.56 3.56 -2.60
CA GLY A 306 8.78 4.75 -2.89
C GLY A 306 9.54 5.70 -3.82
N PRO A 307 9.52 7.03 -3.58
CA PRO A 307 10.20 7.98 -4.44
C PRO A 307 11.70 8.12 -4.15
N ALA A 308 12.26 7.35 -3.20
CA ALA A 308 13.68 7.32 -2.84
C ALA A 308 14.36 8.70 -2.65
N TRP A 309 13.69 9.63 -1.96
CA TRP A 309 14.20 10.99 -1.75
C TRP A 309 15.44 11.03 -0.83
N GLU A 310 15.64 10.02 0.01
CA GLU A 310 16.88 9.78 0.75
C GLU A 310 18.06 9.51 -0.19
N MET A 311 17.83 8.83 -1.33
CA MET A 311 18.88 8.62 -2.32
C MET A 311 19.16 9.89 -3.13
N LYS A 312 18.13 10.72 -3.40
CA LYS A 312 18.35 12.07 -3.95
C LYS A 312 19.32 12.87 -3.08
N ASP A 313 19.11 12.87 -1.75
CA ASP A 313 20.01 13.56 -0.83
C ASP A 313 21.41 12.94 -0.87
N PHE A 314 21.49 11.62 -0.73
CA PHE A 314 22.76 10.89 -0.74
C PHE A 314 23.61 11.18 -1.99
N PHE A 315 23.05 11.08 -3.20
CA PHE A 315 23.79 11.39 -4.43
C PHE A 315 24.19 12.86 -4.54
N SER A 316 23.37 13.77 -3.99
CA SER A 316 23.61 15.21 -4.08
C SER A 316 24.73 15.71 -3.17
N SER A 317 24.86 15.14 -1.97
CA SER A 317 25.71 15.69 -0.91
C SER A 317 26.76 14.71 -0.36
N SER A 318 26.58 13.40 -0.52
CA SER A 318 27.48 12.43 0.10
C SER A 318 28.83 12.34 -0.61
N ALA A 319 29.90 12.32 0.17
CA ALA A 319 31.24 12.00 -0.30
C ALA A 319 31.39 10.51 -0.70
N TYR A 320 30.41 9.68 -0.37
CA TYR A 320 30.43 8.23 -0.57
C TYR A 320 29.57 7.75 -1.75
N LYS A 321 29.06 8.66 -2.58
CA LYS A 321 28.14 8.33 -3.69
C LYS A 321 28.66 7.28 -4.68
N ASP A 322 29.98 7.21 -4.88
CA ASP A 322 30.64 6.24 -5.77
C ASP A 322 30.96 4.90 -5.07
N ARG A 323 30.64 4.77 -3.77
CA ARG A 323 30.95 3.59 -2.95
C ARG A 323 29.74 2.70 -2.68
N ILE A 324 28.61 2.94 -3.34
CA ILE A 324 27.41 2.14 -3.17
C ILE A 324 27.00 1.44 -4.46
N ARG A 325 26.38 0.28 -4.30
CA ARG A 325 25.51 -0.34 -5.29
C ARG A 325 24.11 -0.45 -4.69
N ILE A 326 23.18 0.38 -5.16
CA ILE A 326 21.83 0.49 -4.61
C ILE A 326 20.83 -0.33 -5.41
N TYR A 327 19.99 -1.07 -4.70
CA TYR A 327 18.85 -1.81 -5.20
C TYR A 327 17.58 -1.19 -4.63
N LEU A 328 16.75 -0.65 -5.51
CA LEU A 328 15.49 0.01 -5.22
C LEU A 328 14.35 -0.94 -5.61
N LEU A 329 13.74 -1.59 -4.62
CA LEU A 329 12.66 -2.53 -4.83
C LEU A 329 11.31 -1.89 -4.52
N ASP A 330 10.40 -1.91 -5.48
CA ASP A 330 9.01 -1.51 -5.28
C ASP A 330 8.08 -2.30 -6.21
N GLN A 331 6.85 -2.53 -5.80
CA GLN A 331 5.84 -3.19 -6.63
C GLN A 331 5.20 -2.21 -7.61
N ASP A 332 5.21 -0.92 -7.27
CA ASP A 332 4.59 0.15 -8.05
C ASP A 332 5.57 0.71 -9.08
N GLN A 333 5.20 0.62 -10.36
CA GLN A 333 6.01 1.17 -11.44
C GLN A 333 6.18 2.67 -11.32
N GLU A 334 5.12 3.39 -10.95
CA GLU A 334 5.18 4.84 -10.86
C GLU A 334 6.10 5.28 -9.71
N ALA A 335 6.15 4.51 -8.61
CA ALA A 335 7.12 4.73 -7.54
C ALA A 335 8.57 4.54 -8.01
N LEU A 336 8.85 3.51 -8.82
CA LEU A 336 10.17 3.30 -9.40
C LEU A 336 10.56 4.41 -10.38
N ASP A 337 9.62 4.90 -11.18
CA ASP A 337 9.85 6.02 -12.11
C ASP A 337 10.16 7.31 -11.34
N GLU A 338 9.48 7.54 -10.21
CA GLU A 338 9.76 8.65 -9.30
C GLU A 338 11.12 8.50 -8.60
N ALA A 339 11.46 7.29 -8.13
CA ALA A 339 12.79 7.00 -7.58
C ALA A 339 13.88 7.25 -8.62
N ARG A 340 13.65 6.87 -9.88
CA ARG A 340 14.56 7.15 -11.00
C ARG A 340 14.77 8.65 -11.18
N GLN A 341 13.69 9.44 -11.13
CA GLN A 341 13.78 10.89 -11.18
C GLN A 341 14.55 11.47 -9.98
N SER A 342 14.37 10.93 -8.78
CA SER A 342 15.13 11.32 -7.58
C SER A 342 16.62 11.09 -7.72
N ILE A 343 17.05 9.97 -8.30
CA ILE A 343 18.47 9.71 -8.61
C ILE A 343 19.04 10.79 -9.53
N ILE A 344 18.32 11.12 -10.62
CA ILE A 344 18.72 12.17 -11.57
C ILE A 344 18.84 13.52 -10.87
N LEU A 345 17.84 13.90 -10.06
CA LEU A 345 17.83 15.17 -9.34
C LEU A 345 18.93 15.25 -8.27
N GLY A 346 19.37 14.11 -7.75
CA GLY A 346 20.55 14.00 -6.88
C GLY A 346 21.88 14.08 -7.62
N GLY A 347 21.89 14.10 -8.96
CA GLY A 347 23.10 14.08 -9.76
C GLY A 347 23.72 12.68 -9.92
N GLY A 348 22.98 11.63 -9.58
CA GLY A 348 23.33 10.25 -9.89
C GLY A 348 22.92 9.87 -11.31
N ASP A 349 23.50 8.78 -11.82
CA ASP A 349 23.13 8.19 -13.11
C ASP A 349 22.20 6.98 -12.86
N PRO A 350 20.89 7.06 -13.19
CA PRO A 350 19.98 5.94 -13.01
C PRO A 350 20.24 4.75 -13.95
N ASP A 351 21.05 4.93 -15.01
CA ASP A 351 21.45 3.87 -15.93
C ASP A 351 22.82 3.28 -15.57
N SER A 352 23.44 3.77 -14.49
CA SER A 352 24.66 3.21 -13.93
C SER A 352 24.44 1.75 -13.53
N PRO A 353 25.42 0.85 -13.75
CA PRO A 353 25.36 -0.52 -13.25
C PRO A 353 25.29 -0.61 -11.71
N ASN A 354 25.55 0.49 -11.01
CA ASN A 354 25.45 0.58 -9.55
C ASN A 354 24.06 1.00 -9.05
N VAL A 355 23.11 1.28 -9.93
CA VAL A 355 21.71 1.60 -9.58
C VAL A 355 20.81 0.56 -10.23
N ARG A 356 20.09 -0.21 -9.42
CA ARG A 356 19.16 -1.25 -9.89
C ARG A 356 17.75 -0.99 -9.38
N PHE A 357 16.79 -0.93 -10.30
CA PHE A 357 15.37 -0.86 -10.00
C PHE A 357 14.77 -2.26 -10.14
N VAL A 358 14.07 -2.74 -9.11
CA VAL A 358 13.53 -4.09 -9.04
C VAL A 358 12.02 -4.01 -8.87
N LYS A 359 11.27 -4.26 -9.95
CA LYS A 359 9.80 -4.23 -9.94
C LYS A 359 9.22 -5.54 -9.42
N GLU A 360 9.14 -5.66 -8.10
CA GLU A 360 8.66 -6.86 -7.42
C GLU A 360 7.89 -6.53 -6.15
N SER A 361 7.03 -7.45 -5.74
CA SER A 361 6.32 -7.33 -4.46
C SER A 361 7.11 -7.93 -3.31
N VAL A 362 6.77 -7.53 -2.08
CA VAL A 362 7.31 -8.14 -0.87
C VAL A 362 6.93 -9.62 -0.73
N ARG A 363 5.84 -10.05 -1.38
CA ARG A 363 5.47 -11.47 -1.47
C ARG A 363 6.52 -12.25 -2.27
N THR A 364 7.09 -11.65 -3.30
CA THR A 364 8.18 -12.26 -4.08
C THR A 364 9.42 -12.44 -3.21
N LEU A 365 9.74 -11.49 -2.32
CA LEU A 365 10.87 -11.61 -1.39
C LEU A 365 10.75 -12.82 -0.47
N LEU A 366 9.53 -13.16 -0.02
CA LEU A 366 9.26 -14.32 0.85
C LEU A 366 9.49 -15.68 0.17
N ARG A 367 9.72 -15.72 -1.15
CA ARG A 367 10.02 -16.96 -1.88
C ARG A 367 11.47 -17.41 -1.61
N ARG A 368 11.68 -18.74 -1.61
CA ARG A 368 13.01 -19.33 -1.33
C ARG A 368 14.09 -18.90 -2.33
N ASP A 369 13.70 -18.67 -3.58
CA ASP A 369 14.55 -18.26 -4.70
C ASP A 369 14.70 -16.74 -4.84
N ALA A 370 14.23 -15.94 -3.88
CA ALA A 370 14.30 -14.47 -3.99
C ALA A 370 15.71 -13.89 -4.14
N SER A 371 16.79 -14.62 -3.80
CA SER A 371 18.16 -14.15 -4.07
C SER A 371 18.44 -14.01 -5.57
N ALA A 372 17.76 -14.80 -6.42
CA ALA A 372 17.87 -14.72 -7.87
C ALA A 372 17.36 -13.38 -8.44
N LEU A 373 16.49 -12.66 -7.72
CA LEU A 373 16.05 -11.30 -8.08
C LEU A 373 17.20 -10.30 -8.07
N PHE A 374 18.29 -10.64 -7.37
CA PHE A 374 19.43 -9.77 -7.12
C PHE A 374 20.74 -10.36 -7.64
N ASP A 375 20.67 -11.32 -8.58
CA ASP A 375 21.84 -12.07 -9.07
C ASP A 375 22.66 -12.69 -7.93
N ASP A 376 21.99 -13.18 -6.89
CA ASP A 376 22.57 -13.78 -5.68
C ASP A 376 23.47 -12.84 -4.85
N VAL A 377 23.42 -11.53 -5.09
CA VAL A 377 24.07 -10.52 -4.26
C VAL A 377 23.57 -10.60 -2.82
N ARG A 378 24.50 -10.39 -1.88
CA ARG A 378 24.19 -10.20 -0.45
C ARG A 378 24.33 -8.73 -0.10
N PHE A 379 23.45 -8.25 0.78
CA PHE A 379 23.36 -6.84 1.12
C PHE A 379 24.07 -6.52 2.42
N ASP A 380 24.81 -5.41 2.40
CA ASP A 380 25.59 -4.90 3.53
C ASP A 380 24.74 -3.91 4.34
N PHE A 381 23.81 -3.21 3.69
CA PHE A 381 22.85 -2.31 4.32
C PHE A 381 21.45 -2.52 3.74
N VAL A 382 20.47 -2.89 4.57
CA VAL A 382 19.08 -3.10 4.16
C VAL A 382 18.18 -2.16 4.94
N TYR A 383 17.25 -1.48 4.27
CA TYR A 383 16.27 -0.67 4.97
C TYR A 383 14.88 -0.71 4.35
N THR A 384 13.90 -0.45 5.21
CA THR A 384 12.49 -0.25 4.86
C THR A 384 11.95 0.82 5.80
N MET A 385 11.29 1.83 5.25
CA MET A 385 10.82 2.98 6.04
C MET A 385 9.32 2.96 6.34
N GLY A 386 8.46 2.50 5.44
CA GLY A 386 6.99 2.61 5.64
C GLY A 386 6.19 1.33 5.41
N LEU A 387 6.84 0.26 4.94
CA LEU A 387 6.14 -0.98 4.59
C LEU A 387 5.53 -1.68 5.82
N PHE A 388 6.28 -1.71 6.93
CA PHE A 388 5.91 -2.51 8.10
C PHE A 388 4.70 -1.96 8.85
N ASP A 389 4.36 -0.69 8.59
CA ASP A 389 3.12 -0.06 9.07
C ASP A 389 1.85 -0.75 8.53
N TYR A 390 1.98 -1.60 7.50
CA TYR A 390 0.86 -2.34 6.89
C TYR A 390 0.95 -3.86 7.12
N LEU A 391 2.00 -4.33 7.78
CA LEU A 391 2.23 -5.76 7.96
C LEU A 391 1.83 -6.21 9.37
N THR A 392 1.05 -7.28 9.43
CA THR A 392 0.78 -8.01 10.68
C THR A 392 2.06 -8.62 11.21
N ILE A 393 2.14 -8.84 12.53
CA ILE A 393 3.33 -9.40 13.19
C ILE A 393 3.86 -10.67 12.50
N PRO A 394 3.03 -11.67 12.12
CA PRO A 394 3.54 -12.88 11.46
C PRO A 394 4.19 -12.61 10.10
N VAL A 395 3.59 -11.75 9.27
CA VAL A 395 4.12 -11.41 7.94
C VAL A 395 5.38 -10.55 8.08
N ALA A 396 5.36 -9.58 8.99
CA ALA A 396 6.49 -8.74 9.32
C ALA A 396 7.70 -9.58 9.77
N ARG A 397 7.50 -10.53 10.71
CA ARG A 397 8.54 -11.45 11.18
C ARG A 397 9.13 -12.29 10.05
N ALA A 398 8.29 -12.90 9.22
CA ALA A 398 8.74 -13.69 8.07
C ALA A 398 9.60 -12.85 7.11
N LEU A 399 9.21 -11.58 6.89
CA LEU A 399 9.98 -10.68 6.05
C LEU A 399 11.31 -10.27 6.71
N VAL A 400 11.34 -9.98 8.02
CA VAL A 400 12.61 -9.71 8.74
C VAL A 400 13.57 -10.88 8.63
N THR A 401 13.11 -12.10 8.88
CA THR A 401 13.92 -13.33 8.71
C THR A 401 14.49 -13.41 7.31
N ARG A 402 13.66 -13.13 6.30
CA ARG A 402 14.10 -13.21 4.90
C ARG A 402 15.10 -12.12 4.51
N LEU A 403 14.90 -10.88 4.95
CA LEU A 403 15.86 -9.79 4.72
C LEU A 403 17.20 -10.10 5.40
N HIS A 404 17.18 -10.69 6.60
CA HIS A 404 18.39 -11.14 7.29
C HIS A 404 19.12 -12.26 6.52
N GLU A 405 18.42 -13.19 5.88
CA GLU A 405 19.03 -14.22 5.00
C GLU A 405 19.68 -13.64 3.74
N LEU A 406 19.08 -12.60 3.15
CA LEU A 406 19.63 -11.87 2.00
C LEU A 406 20.82 -10.96 2.38
N SER A 407 21.06 -10.74 3.67
CA SER A 407 22.11 -9.87 4.17
C SER A 407 23.45 -10.60 4.32
N ALA A 408 24.56 -9.89 4.05
CA ALA A 408 25.92 -10.35 4.27
C ALA A 408 26.25 -10.45 5.77
N PRO A 409 27.27 -11.24 6.18
CA PRO A 409 27.81 -11.14 7.54
C PRO A 409 28.29 -9.72 7.84
N GLY A 410 27.98 -9.17 9.01
CA GLY A 410 28.31 -7.77 9.36
C GLY A 410 27.33 -6.73 8.80
N ALA A 411 26.27 -7.15 8.11
CA ALA A 411 25.29 -6.25 7.54
C ALA A 411 24.44 -5.55 8.61
N GLN A 412 23.98 -4.34 8.28
CA GLN A 412 23.03 -3.57 9.08
C GLN A 412 21.65 -3.58 8.42
N LEU A 413 20.61 -3.87 9.20
CA LEU A 413 19.22 -3.79 8.77
C LEU A 413 18.47 -2.75 9.59
N MET A 414 17.67 -1.91 8.92
CA MET A 414 16.84 -0.88 9.55
C MET A 414 15.38 -1.01 9.13
N ILE A 415 14.51 -1.39 10.06
CA ILE A 415 13.10 -1.67 9.79
C ILE A 415 12.23 -0.65 10.53
N GLY A 416 11.63 0.27 9.77
CA GLY A 416 10.81 1.36 10.29
C GLY A 416 9.36 0.97 10.56
N ASN A 417 8.79 1.44 11.67
CA ASN A 417 7.35 1.37 11.96
C ASN A 417 6.92 2.55 12.84
N TYR A 418 5.71 3.08 12.66
CA TYR A 418 5.11 4.02 13.60
C TYR A 418 4.90 3.40 14.99
N THR A 419 5.15 4.17 16.03
CA THR A 419 4.93 3.72 17.42
C THR A 419 3.46 3.69 17.80
N SER A 420 3.07 2.76 18.68
CA SER A 420 1.75 2.70 19.31
C SER A 420 1.36 3.97 20.06
N GLU A 421 2.35 4.78 20.45
CA GLU A 421 2.20 6.07 21.13
C GLU A 421 2.06 7.26 20.15
N SER A 422 1.82 7.03 18.86
CA SER A 422 1.71 8.11 17.87
C SER A 422 0.53 9.05 18.18
N PRO A 423 0.75 10.38 18.32
CA PRO A 423 -0.28 11.32 18.76
C PRO A 423 -1.35 11.58 17.70
N ASP A 424 -1.04 11.35 16.43
CA ASP A 424 -1.94 11.70 15.31
C ASP A 424 -2.75 10.51 14.79
N ARG A 425 -2.72 9.37 15.50
CA ARG A 425 -3.33 8.12 15.04
C ARG A 425 -4.80 8.29 14.63
N HIS A 426 -5.60 8.92 15.49
CA HIS A 426 -7.03 9.10 15.20
C HIS A 426 -7.28 10.06 14.03
N TYR A 427 -6.39 11.02 13.81
CA TYR A 427 -6.46 11.90 12.65
C TYR A 427 -6.21 11.13 11.34
N MET A 428 -5.17 10.29 11.36
CA MET A 428 -4.80 9.42 10.25
C MET A 428 -5.91 8.39 9.95
N ASP A 429 -6.29 7.61 10.96
CA ASP A 429 -7.24 6.51 10.84
C ASP A 429 -8.63 7.02 10.38
N HIS A 430 -9.13 8.11 10.99
CA HIS A 430 -10.53 8.52 10.82
C HIS A 430 -10.73 9.64 9.79
N LEU A 431 -9.98 10.75 9.85
CA LEU A 431 -10.22 11.84 8.90
C LEU A 431 -9.55 11.56 7.55
N MET A 432 -8.32 11.05 7.57
CA MET A 432 -7.55 10.79 6.35
C MET A 432 -7.83 9.41 5.73
N ASP A 433 -8.57 8.54 6.41
CA ASP A 433 -8.83 7.16 5.96
C ASP A 433 -7.52 6.37 5.77
N TRP A 434 -6.55 6.60 6.65
CA TRP A 434 -5.21 6.04 6.59
C TRP A 434 -4.92 5.16 7.82
N PRO A 435 -5.54 3.98 7.92
CA PRO A 435 -5.29 3.06 9.03
C PRO A 435 -3.90 2.43 8.93
N LEU A 436 -3.16 2.43 10.04
CA LEU A 436 -1.86 1.78 10.18
C LEU A 436 -1.85 0.72 11.30
N LEU A 437 -0.96 -0.26 11.16
CA LEU A 437 -0.60 -1.23 12.19
C LEU A 437 0.59 -0.72 13.01
N TYR A 438 0.26 0.19 13.94
CA TYR A 438 1.18 0.68 14.95
C TYR A 438 1.73 -0.45 15.83
N LYS A 439 2.99 -0.35 16.25
CA LYS A 439 3.68 -1.38 17.04
C LYS A 439 4.31 -0.77 18.27
N SER A 440 4.38 -1.54 19.37
CA SER A 440 5.18 -1.17 20.53
C SER A 440 6.67 -1.53 20.32
N PRO A 441 7.60 -1.05 21.16
CA PRO A 441 9.00 -1.50 21.15
C PRO A 441 9.13 -3.03 21.29
N GLU A 442 8.30 -3.65 22.12
CA GLU A 442 8.26 -5.11 22.32
C GLU A 442 7.79 -5.84 21.06
N ASP A 443 6.74 -5.33 20.40
CA ASP A 443 6.28 -5.87 19.12
C ASP A 443 7.40 -5.84 18.08
N MET A 444 8.12 -4.71 17.99
CA MET A 444 9.25 -4.53 17.07
C MET A 444 10.38 -5.52 17.37
N LEU A 445 10.79 -5.68 18.63
CA LEU A 445 11.80 -6.68 19.02
C LEU A 445 11.34 -8.11 18.70
N SER A 446 10.05 -8.40 18.86
CA SER A 446 9.48 -9.73 18.55
C SER A 446 9.55 -10.11 17.07
N LEU A 447 9.76 -9.14 16.16
CA LEU A 447 9.94 -9.41 14.73
C LEU A 447 11.28 -10.11 14.44
N ALA A 448 12.25 -10.01 15.36
CA ALA A 448 13.56 -10.63 15.24
C ALA A 448 13.72 -11.90 16.09
N SER A 449 12.62 -12.45 16.63
CA SER A 449 12.64 -13.59 17.55
C SER A 449 13.14 -14.89 16.92
N GLU A 450 13.06 -15.01 15.59
CA GLU A 450 13.51 -16.19 14.82
C GLU A 450 14.95 -16.04 14.30
N LEU A 451 15.59 -14.88 14.53
CA LEU A 451 16.97 -14.65 14.11
C LEU A 451 17.96 -15.30 15.08
N PRO A 452 19.18 -15.65 14.63
CA PRO A 452 20.24 -16.16 15.50
C PRO A 452 20.54 -15.23 16.68
N ASP A 453 20.96 -15.80 17.82
CA ASP A 453 21.34 -15.03 19.02
C ASP A 453 22.59 -14.16 18.81
N THR A 454 23.36 -14.44 17.76
CA THR A 454 24.50 -13.61 17.35
C THR A 454 24.09 -12.29 16.70
N THR A 455 22.83 -12.16 16.25
CA THR A 455 22.32 -10.93 15.68
C THR A 455 22.06 -9.92 16.81
N GLU A 456 22.78 -8.79 16.79
CA GLU A 456 22.51 -7.71 17.74
C GLU A 456 21.18 -7.03 17.37
N ARG A 457 20.36 -6.73 18.38
CA ARG A 457 19.01 -6.17 18.22
C ARG A 457 18.86 -4.92 19.08
N SER A 458 18.41 -3.82 18.49
CA SER A 458 18.11 -2.60 19.24
C SER A 458 16.96 -1.83 18.61
N ILE A 459 16.33 -0.95 19.38
CA ILE A 459 15.32 -0.01 18.90
C ILE A 459 15.94 1.39 18.87
N GLY A 460 15.84 2.05 17.72
CA GLY A 460 16.12 3.47 17.55
C GLY A 460 14.86 4.24 17.20
N TYR A 461 14.95 5.56 17.27
CA TYR A 461 13.88 6.48 16.92
C TYR A 461 14.44 7.57 16.00
N GLU A 462 13.60 8.12 15.15
CA GLU A 462 13.88 9.45 14.58
C GLU A 462 13.58 10.55 15.60
N ASP A 463 14.04 11.78 15.34
CA ASP A 463 14.08 12.89 16.30
C ASP A 463 12.74 13.23 17.00
N SER A 464 11.60 12.98 16.35
CA SER A 464 10.28 13.25 16.92
C SER A 464 9.76 12.13 17.82
N GLY A 465 10.39 10.95 17.80
CA GLY A 465 9.99 9.78 18.58
C GLY A 465 8.74 9.06 18.05
N VAL A 466 8.16 9.50 16.93
CA VAL A 466 6.91 8.96 16.38
C VAL A 466 7.17 7.75 15.49
N GLN A 467 8.35 7.67 14.87
CA GLN A 467 8.77 6.51 14.11
C GLN A 467 9.95 5.79 14.75
N MET A 468 9.77 4.48 14.94
CA MET A 468 10.76 3.55 15.48
C MET A 468 11.47 2.81 14.36
N PHE A 469 12.70 2.41 14.63
CA PHE A 469 13.49 1.52 13.80
C PHE A 469 13.98 0.33 14.61
N LEU A 470 13.59 -0.88 14.22
CA LEU A 470 14.31 -2.08 14.64
C LEU A 470 15.64 -2.10 13.86
N LYS A 471 16.73 -1.94 14.60
CA LYS A 471 18.10 -2.01 14.09
C LYS A 471 18.66 -3.39 14.39
N LEU A 472 19.11 -4.07 13.34
CA LEU A 472 19.75 -5.38 13.43
C LEU A 472 21.17 -5.30 12.88
N LYS A 473 22.10 -5.97 13.54
CA LYS A 473 23.46 -6.16 13.05
C LYS A 473 23.78 -7.66 13.02
N LYS A 474 24.07 -8.16 11.83
CA LYS A 474 24.23 -9.60 11.55
C LYS A 474 25.62 -10.14 11.88
#